data_AF-A0A8J3G5Z8-F1
#
_entry.id   AF-A0A8J3G5Z8-F1
#
_cell.length_a   1.000
_cell.length_b   1.000
_cell.length_c   1.000
_cell.angle_alpha   90.00
_cell.angle_beta   90.00
_cell.angle_gamma   90.00
#
_symmetry.space_group_name_H-M   'P 1'
#
loop_
_entity.id
_entity.type
_entity.pdbx_description
1 polymer ?
#
loop_
_entity_poly.entity_id
_entity_poly.type
_entity_poly.pdbx_seq_one_letter_code
_entity_poly.pdbx_strand_id
1 'polypeptide(L)'
;MPEDQRLLILHLGLRDVNLGFSTYRQKAIHALRTGEMLQVVDSDCLNSQGIAVLRFSQAFQQNLLGFEQKGYVIQDVRVNWLVYWKNPETEKEVLVVLLEVILGK
;
A
#
# COMPACT_ATOMS: atom_id res chain seq x y z
N MET A 1 7.14 -5.63 -32.90
CA MET A 1 6.76 -6.30 -31.65
C MET A 1 6.93 -5.26 -30.56
N PRO A 2 5.89 -4.81 -29.85
CA PRO A 2 6.11 -3.92 -28.73
C PRO A 2 6.95 -4.69 -27.69
N GLU A 3 7.96 -4.02 -27.13
CA GLU A 3 8.90 -4.59 -26.16
C GLU A 3 8.14 -5.27 -25.01
N ASP A 4 8.61 -6.46 -24.59
CA ASP A 4 8.05 -7.21 -23.45
C ASP A 4 8.12 -6.35 -22.19
N GLN A 5 7.04 -5.63 -21.89
CA GLN A 5 6.90 -4.85 -20.67
C GLN A 5 6.92 -5.83 -19.49
N ARG A 6 8.00 -5.85 -18.70
CA ARG A 6 8.09 -6.74 -17.54
C ARG A 6 7.33 -6.11 -16.40
N LEU A 7 6.06 -6.49 -16.27
CA LEU A 7 5.18 -6.06 -15.20
C LEU A 7 5.21 -7.06 -14.05
N LEU A 8 5.33 -6.55 -12.83
CA LEU A 8 5.14 -7.31 -11.60
C LEU A 8 3.98 -6.69 -10.82
N ILE A 9 3.10 -7.55 -10.31
CA ILE A 9 1.97 -7.14 -9.47
C ILE A 9 2.22 -7.69 -8.08
N LEU A 10 2.30 -6.80 -7.10
CA LEU A 10 2.49 -7.14 -5.69
C LEU A 10 1.17 -6.91 -4.95
N HIS A 11 0.59 -7.97 -4.39
CA HIS A 11 -0.56 -7.85 -3.50
C HIS A 11 -0.07 -7.77 -2.05
N LEU A 12 -0.26 -6.63 -1.41
CA LEU A 12 0.21 -6.41 -0.04
C LEU A 12 -0.72 -7.08 0.95
N GLY A 13 -0.13 -7.72 1.95
CA GLY A 13 -0.82 -8.23 3.13
C GLY A 13 -0.64 -7.32 4.36
N LEU A 14 -1.20 -7.76 5.49
CA LEU A 14 -1.10 -7.04 6.77
C LEU A 14 0.34 -6.83 7.26
N ARG A 15 1.29 -7.67 6.84
CA ARG A 15 2.72 -7.57 7.20
C ARG A 15 3.47 -6.50 6.40
N ASP A 16 2.92 -6.11 5.25
CA ASP A 16 3.53 -5.15 4.34
C ASP A 16 3.13 -3.70 4.67
N VAL A 17 2.22 -3.52 5.64
CA VAL A 17 1.66 -2.23 6.03
C VAL A 17 1.93 -1.93 7.50
N ASN A 18 2.00 -0.64 7.83
CA ASN A 18 2.11 -0.20 9.22
C ASN A 18 0.71 -0.15 9.87
N LEU A 19 0.37 -1.18 10.64
CA LEU A 19 -0.92 -1.30 11.34
C LEU A 19 -1.11 -0.22 12.43
N GLY A 20 -0.01 0.17 13.10
CA GLY A 20 -0.03 1.25 14.08
C GLY A 20 -0.44 2.59 13.46
N PHE A 21 0.11 2.92 12.30
CA PHE A 21 -0.28 4.10 11.52
C PHE A 21 -1.76 4.07 11.13
N SER A 22 -2.24 2.92 10.66
CA SER A 22 -3.63 2.73 10.23
C SER A 22 -4.62 3.05 11.37
N THR A 23 -4.28 2.72 12.61
CA THR A 23 -5.09 3.01 13.81
C THR A 23 -5.46 4.50 13.94
N TYR A 24 -4.59 5.41 13.52
CA TYR A 24 -4.81 6.87 13.64
C TYR A 24 -5.39 7.51 12.36
N ARG A 25 -5.60 6.73 11.29
CA ARG A 25 -6.05 7.22 9.98
C ARG A 25 -7.46 6.74 9.59
N GLN A 26 -8.21 6.18 10.53
CA GLN A 26 -9.52 5.56 10.29
C GLN A 26 -10.49 6.42 9.49
N LYS A 27 -10.61 7.72 9.82
CA LYS A 27 -11.50 8.63 9.08
C LYS A 27 -11.14 8.70 7.58
N ALA A 28 -9.85 8.76 7.25
CA ALA A 28 -9.40 8.82 5.87
C ALA A 28 -9.54 7.45 5.18
N ILE A 29 -9.24 6.35 5.89
CA ILE A 29 -9.36 4.99 5.36
C ILE A 29 -10.83 4.63 5.06
N HIS A 30 -11.80 5.03 5.89
CA HIS A 30 -13.23 4.80 5.64
C HIS A 30 -13.76 5.53 4.39
N ALA A 31 -13.09 6.61 3.97
CA ALA A 31 -13.47 7.33 2.77
C ALA A 31 -13.02 6.62 1.47
N LEU A 32 -12.06 5.69 1.56
CA LEU A 32 -11.51 5.00 0.40
C LEU A 32 -12.51 4.04 -0.24
N ARG A 33 -12.28 3.76 -1.52
CA ARG A 33 -12.97 2.70 -2.27
C ARG A 33 -11.98 1.76 -2.95
N THR A 34 -12.36 0.50 -3.10
CA THR A 34 -11.58 -0.47 -3.88
C THR A 34 -11.38 0.03 -5.30
N GLY A 35 -10.16 -0.15 -5.83
CA GLY A 35 -9.72 0.34 -7.13
C GLY A 35 -9.24 1.80 -7.15
N GLU A 36 -9.40 2.56 -6.05
CA GLU A 36 -8.91 3.93 -5.98
C GLU A 36 -7.38 3.97 -6.07
N MET A 37 -6.85 4.87 -6.91
CA MET A 37 -5.41 5.08 -7.05
C MET A 37 -4.87 5.90 -5.89
N LEU A 38 -3.71 5.50 -5.39
CA LEU A 38 -2.98 6.22 -4.36
C LEU A 38 -1.65 6.73 -4.91
N GLN A 39 -1.25 7.91 -4.45
CA GLN A 39 0.06 8.46 -4.75
C GLN A 39 1.06 8.00 -3.71
N VAL A 40 2.20 7.44 -4.14
CA VAL A 40 3.30 7.12 -3.24
C VAL A 40 4.19 8.35 -3.06
N VAL A 41 4.42 8.74 -1.81
CA VAL A 41 5.36 9.79 -1.41
C VAL A 41 6.21 9.23 -0.28
N ASP A 42 7.51 9.08 -0.53
CA ASP A 42 8.46 8.37 0.33
C ASP A 42 7.95 6.95 0.69
N SER A 43 7.46 6.78 1.92
CA SER A 43 6.90 5.51 2.42
C SER A 43 5.39 5.54 2.66
N ASP A 44 4.76 6.67 2.37
CA ASP A 44 3.33 6.90 2.56
C ASP A 44 2.57 6.79 1.25
N CYS A 45 1.35 6.28 1.32
CA CYS A 45 0.39 6.30 0.23
C CYS A 45 -0.71 7.31 0.56
N LEU A 46 -0.87 8.30 -0.32
CA LEU A 46 -1.79 9.40 -0.18
C LEU A 46 -3.00 9.15 -1.08
N ASN A 47 -4.19 9.48 -0.59
CA ASN A 47 -5.40 9.47 -1.42
C ASN A 47 -5.44 10.68 -2.36
N SER A 48 -6.49 10.78 -3.16
CA SER A 48 -6.74 11.89 -4.10
C SER A 48 -6.78 13.29 -3.45
N GLN A 49 -6.94 13.38 -2.14
CA GLN A 49 -6.93 14.63 -1.36
C GLN A 49 -5.56 14.96 -0.76
N GLY A 50 -4.51 14.17 -1.06
CA GLY A 50 -3.18 14.32 -0.48
C GLY A 50 -3.10 13.86 0.98
N ILE A 51 -4.09 13.12 1.48
CA ILE A 51 -4.12 12.63 2.85
C ILE A 51 -3.48 11.24 2.88
N ALA A 52 -2.47 11.07 3.73
CA ALA A 52 -1.84 9.77 3.95
C ALA A 52 -2.82 8.77 4.60
N VAL A 53 -3.06 7.67 3.89
CA VAL A 53 -4.00 6.61 4.30
C VAL A 53 -3.30 5.30 4.66
N LEU A 54 -2.08 5.09 4.14
CA LEU A 54 -1.25 3.92 4.42
C LEU A 54 0.21 4.34 4.52
N ARG A 55 0.96 3.63 5.36
CA ARG A 55 2.42 3.65 5.37
C ARG A 55 2.92 2.23 5.19
N PHE A 56 3.89 2.02 4.31
CA PHE A 56 4.51 0.71 4.14
C PHE A 56 5.26 0.27 5.40
N SER A 57 5.27 -1.04 5.67
CA SER A 57 6.14 -1.59 6.71
C SER A 57 7.61 -1.43 6.31
N GLN A 58 8.53 -1.40 7.28
CA GLN A 58 9.96 -1.31 6.99
C GLN A 58 10.44 -2.47 6.12
N ALA A 59 9.91 -3.68 6.35
CA ALA A 59 10.23 -4.86 5.55
C ALA A 59 9.80 -4.68 4.08
N PHE A 60 8.59 -4.16 3.84
CA PHE A 60 8.13 -3.92 2.47
C PHE A 60 8.93 -2.80 1.78
N GLN A 61 9.33 -1.75 2.51
CA GLN A 61 10.21 -0.71 1.98
C GLN A 61 11.56 -1.31 1.52
N GLN A 62 12.15 -2.24 2.28
CA GLN A 62 13.37 -2.94 1.85
C GLN A 62 13.13 -3.83 0.62
N ASN A 63 11.96 -4.48 0.53
CA ASN A 63 11.59 -5.25 -0.65
C ASN A 63 11.49 -4.36 -1.90
N LEU A 64 10.87 -3.17 -1.79
CA LEU A 64 10.79 -2.19 -2.87
C LEU A 64 12.18 -1.74 -3.33
N LEU A 65 13.09 -1.41 -2.41
CA LEU A 65 14.48 -1.08 -2.75
C LEU A 65 15.17 -2.21 -3.53
N GLY A 66 14.91 -3.47 -3.17
CA GLY A 66 15.41 -4.63 -3.88
C GLY A 66 14.86 -4.77 -5.32
N PHE A 67 13.64 -4.28 -5.58
CA PHE A 67 13.08 -4.20 -6.92
C PHE A 67 13.65 -3.01 -7.71
N GLU A 68 13.82 -1.86 -7.07
CA GLU A 68 14.45 -0.67 -7.67
C GLU A 68 15.87 -0.95 -8.14
N GLN A 69 16.68 -1.66 -7.34
CA GLN A 69 18.02 -2.10 -7.73
C GLN A 69 18.02 -3.03 -8.96
N LYS A 70 16.92 -3.74 -9.20
CA LYS A 70 16.71 -4.58 -10.40
C LYS A 70 16.17 -3.78 -11.58
N GLY A 71 15.94 -2.48 -11.43
CA GLY A 71 15.42 -1.57 -12.45
C GLY A 71 13.90 -1.53 -12.55
N TYR A 72 13.17 -2.07 -11.56
CA TYR A 72 11.73 -1.91 -11.50
C TYR A 72 11.36 -0.60 -10.82
N VAL A 73 10.38 0.11 -11.36
CA VAL A 73 9.81 1.32 -10.75
C VAL A 73 8.32 1.12 -10.52
N ILE A 74 7.78 1.79 -9.50
CA ILE A 74 6.33 1.81 -9.24
C ILE A 74 5.65 2.54 -10.40
N GLN A 75 4.72 1.85 -11.06
CA GLN A 75 3.90 2.37 -12.15
C GLN A 75 2.52 2.78 -11.66
N ASP A 76 1.94 1.98 -10.74
CA ASP A 76 0.61 2.22 -10.21
C ASP A 76 0.45 1.60 -8.81
N VAL A 77 -0.39 2.22 -7.99
CA VAL A 77 -0.75 1.72 -6.66
C VAL A 77 -2.24 1.93 -6.46
N ARG A 78 -2.95 0.84 -6.18
CA ARG A 78 -4.41 0.83 -6.04
C ARG A 78 -4.86 0.20 -4.75
N VAL A 79 -5.99 0.67 -4.23
CA VAL A 79 -6.69 0.01 -3.13
C VAL A 79 -7.20 -1.35 -3.63
N ASN A 80 -6.69 -2.44 -3.04
CA ASN A 80 -7.12 -3.79 -3.37
C ASN A 80 -8.22 -4.25 -2.39
N TRP A 81 -7.96 -4.16 -1.08
CA TRP A 81 -8.91 -4.57 -0.05
C TRP A 81 -9.00 -3.55 1.08
N LEU A 82 -10.18 -3.43 1.67
CA LEU A 82 -10.41 -2.76 2.94
C LEU A 82 -10.83 -3.85 3.93
N VAL A 83 -10.00 -4.14 4.92
CA VAL A 83 -10.19 -5.27 5.85
C VAL A 83 -10.18 -4.78 7.29
N TYR A 84 -11.07 -5.31 8.10
CA TYR A 84 -10.99 -5.10 9.54
C TYR A 84 -9.93 -6.02 10.13
N TRP A 85 -9.04 -5.43 10.93
CA TRP A 85 -8.02 -6.14 11.67
C TRP A 85 -8.20 -5.87 13.16
N LYS A 86 -8.33 -6.95 13.95
CA LYS A 86 -8.37 -6.87 15.41
C LYS A 86 -6.95 -6.94 15.96
N ASN A 87 -6.54 -5.89 16.65
CA ASN A 87 -5.28 -5.87 17.36
C ASN A 87 -5.32 -6.88 18.53
N PRO A 88 -4.42 -7.88 18.58
CA PRO A 88 -4.45 -8.90 19.62
C PRO A 88 -4.08 -8.39 21.01
N GLU A 89 -3.37 -7.28 21.12
CA GLU A 89 -2.93 -6.69 22.39
C GLU A 89 -3.96 -5.75 22.99
N THR A 90 -4.65 -4.96 22.15
CA THR A 90 -5.60 -3.95 22.60
C THR A 90 -7.06 -4.36 22.41
N GLU A 91 -7.30 -5.49 21.74
CA GLU A 91 -8.60 -5.98 21.28
C GLU A 91 -9.40 -5.02 20.40
N LYS A 92 -8.81 -3.89 19.99
CA LYS A 92 -9.45 -2.91 19.13
C LYS A 92 -9.44 -3.38 17.68
N GLU A 93 -10.59 -3.25 17.04
CA GLU A 93 -10.75 -3.49 15.62
C GLU A 93 -10.57 -2.18 14.85
N VAL A 94 -9.75 -2.21 13.80
CA VAL A 94 -9.48 -1.06 12.94
C VAL A 94 -9.56 -1.47 11.48
N LEU A 95 -10.05 -0.57 10.63
CA LEU A 95 -10.04 -0.75 9.20
C LEU A 95 -8.63 -0.50 8.66
N VAL A 96 -8.11 -1.45 7.90
CA VAL A 96 -6.80 -1.41 7.27
C VAL A 96 -7.01 -1.50 5.77
N VAL A 97 -6.31 -0.64 5.03
CA VAL A 97 -6.27 -0.70 3.57
C VAL A 97 -5.10 -1.60 3.14
N LEU A 98 -5.34 -2.48 2.17
CA LEU A 98 -4.34 -3.30 1.51
C LEU A 98 -4.28 -2.92 0.05
N LEU A 99 -3.08 -2.87 -0.51
CA LEU A 99 -2.82 -2.32 -1.83
C LEU A 99 -2.40 -3.40 -2.82
N GLU A 100 -2.62 -3.09 -4.08
CA GLU A 100 -1.95 -3.71 -5.20
C GLU A 100 -0.93 -2.69 -5.73
N VAL A 101 0.34 -3.10 -5.84
CA VAL A 101 1.43 -2.27 -6.37
C VAL A 101 1.90 -2.89 -7.68
N ILE A 102 1.79 -2.12 -8.76
CA ILE A 102 2.26 -2.52 -10.09
C ILE A 102 3.64 -1.92 -10.30
N LEU A 103 4.62 -2.78 -10.54
CA LEU A 103 5.98 -2.41 -10.91
C LEU A 103 6.22 -2.70 -12.39
N GLY A 104 6.99 -1.84 -13.05
CA GLY A 104 7.38 -2.01 -14.46
C GLY A 104 8.87 -1.79 -14.65
N LYS A 105 9.42 -2.46 -15.67
CA LYS A 105 10.80 -2.34 -16.11
C LYS A 105 10.87 -2.31 -17.64
#